data_AF-A0A1H7WLN7-F1
#
_entry.id   AF-A0A1H7WLN7-F1
#
_cell.length_a   1.000
_cell.length_b   1.000
_cell.length_c   1.000
_cell.angle_alpha   90.00
_cell.angle_beta   90.00
_cell.angle_gamma   90.00
#
_symmetry.space_group_name_H-M   'P 1'
#
loop_
_entity.id
_entity.type
_entity.pdbx_description
1 polymer ?
#
loop_
_entity_poly.entity_id
_entity_poly.type
_entity_poly.pdbx_seq_one_letter_code
_entity_poly.pdbx_strand_id
1 'polypeptide(L)'
;MAAQNLYFVAIIPPQNIREEVTAIKRDFAEHYNSHKALRVIPHITLKAPFKLYASAHTQLLNWFGEIPAAIDPFMIELNNFGAFANKDKPVIFINPVVNDYLIQLQSTIIHDFEKHYP
;
A
#
# COMPACT_ATOMS: atom_id res chain seq x y z
N MET A 1 26.48 6.65 11.49
CA MET A 1 25.18 7.30 11.19
C MET A 1 24.08 6.48 11.84
N ALA A 2 23.06 7.09 12.44
CA ALA A 2 21.94 6.36 13.01
C ALA A 2 21.18 5.61 11.91
N ALA A 3 20.81 4.35 12.14
CA ALA A 3 20.11 3.53 11.17
C ALA A 3 18.72 4.11 10.85
N GLN A 4 18.34 4.11 9.58
CA GLN A 4 17.02 4.52 9.10
C GLN A 4 16.32 3.34 8.44
N ASN A 5 15.02 3.22 8.70
CA ASN A 5 14.14 2.24 8.09
C ASN A 5 13.18 2.95 7.11
N LEU A 6 12.76 2.23 6.07
CA LEU A 6 11.76 2.68 5.11
C LEU A 6 10.41 2.02 5.45
N TYR A 7 9.39 2.83 5.66
CA TYR A 7 8.04 2.41 6.03
C TYR A 7 7.04 2.87 4.98
N PHE A 8 5.86 2.26 4.94
CA PHE A 8 4.68 2.71 4.22
C PHE A 8 3.44 2.14 4.92
N VAL A 9 2.26 2.67 4.63
CA VAL A 9 0.99 2.15 5.16
C VAL A 9 0.14 1.63 4.01
N ALA A 10 -0.45 0.45 4.17
CA ALA A 10 -1.23 -0.19 3.12
C ALA A 10 -2.33 -1.11 3.66
N ILE A 11 -3.35 -1.35 2.83
CA ILE A 11 -4.35 -2.41 3.01
C ILE A 11 -3.80 -3.70 2.43
N ILE A 12 -3.89 -4.79 3.19
CA ILE A 12 -3.60 -6.14 2.71
C ILE A 12 -4.94 -6.81 2.35
N PRO A 13 -5.17 -7.19 1.07
CA PRO A 13 -6.40 -7.87 0.69
C PRO A 13 -6.54 -9.24 1.36
N PRO A 14 -7.77 -9.77 1.46
CA PRO A 14 -8.03 -11.14 1.86
C PRO A 14 -7.23 -12.16 1.05
N GLN A 15 -7.00 -13.35 1.62
CA GLN A 15 -6.14 -14.37 1.02
C GLN A 15 -6.57 -14.77 -0.40
N ASN A 16 -7.85 -15.02 -0.63
CA ASN A 16 -8.37 -15.40 -1.95
C ASN A 16 -8.02 -14.35 -3.02
N ILE A 17 -8.21 -13.05 -2.71
CA ILE A 17 -7.85 -11.96 -3.61
C ILE A 17 -6.33 -11.93 -3.84
N ARG A 18 -5.52 -12.12 -2.79
CA ARG A 18 -4.06 -12.14 -2.94
C ARG A 18 -3.58 -13.30 -3.83
N GLU A 19 -4.24 -14.45 -3.78
CA GLU A 19 -3.91 -15.60 -4.62
C GLU A 19 -4.23 -15.32 -6.09
N GLU A 20 -5.42 -14.76 -6.38
CA GLU A 20 -5.81 -14.34 -7.73
C GLU A 20 -4.83 -13.29 -8.31
N VAL A 21 -4.51 -12.24 -7.53
CA VAL A 21 -3.53 -11.23 -7.95
C VAL A 21 -2.13 -11.84 -8.14
N THR A 22 -1.76 -12.84 -7.33
CA THR A 22 -0.47 -13.52 -7.46
C THR A 22 -0.41 -14.37 -8.72
N ALA A 23 -1.51 -14.99 -9.16
CA ALA A 23 -1.58 -15.69 -10.43
C ALA A 23 -1.34 -14.73 -11.61
N ILE A 24 -1.97 -13.55 -11.60
CA ILE A 24 -1.74 -12.51 -12.61
C ILE A 24 -0.27 -12.05 -12.61
N LYS A 25 0.34 -11.87 -11.44
CA LYS A 25 1.76 -11.49 -11.35
C LYS A 25 2.70 -12.57 -11.90
N ARG A 26 2.35 -13.86 -11.77
CA ARG A 26 3.11 -14.97 -12.35
C ARG A 26 3.01 -14.95 -13.87
N ASP A 27 1.80 -14.79 -14.41
CA ASP A 27 1.57 -14.62 -15.85
C ASP A 27 2.41 -13.47 -16.42
N PHE A 28 2.45 -12.33 -15.72
CA PHE A 28 3.28 -11.19 -16.13
C PHE A 28 4.80 -11.44 -16.02
N ALA A 29 5.20 -12.26 -15.05
CA ALA A 29 6.59 -12.65 -14.90
C ALA A 29 7.03 -13.56 -16.06
N GLU A 30 6.18 -14.50 -16.46
CA GLU A 30 6.42 -15.44 -17.55
C GLU A 30 6.43 -14.77 -18.92
N HIS A 31 5.47 -13.87 -19.18
CA HIS A 31 5.28 -13.29 -20.51
C HIS A 31 5.98 -11.93 -20.71
N TYR A 32 6.28 -11.18 -19.64
CA TYR A 32 6.79 -9.81 -19.72
C TYR A 32 8.02 -9.53 -18.84
N ASN A 33 8.69 -10.56 -18.31
CA ASN A 33 9.88 -10.44 -17.46
C ASN A 33 9.66 -9.55 -16.20
N SER A 34 8.41 -9.45 -15.73
CA SER A 34 8.01 -8.61 -14.61
C SER A 34 8.14 -9.31 -13.24
N HIS A 35 9.31 -9.89 -12.97
CA HIS A 35 9.50 -10.72 -11.76
C HIS A 35 9.51 -9.94 -10.44
N LYS A 36 9.80 -8.63 -10.48
CA LYS A 36 9.93 -7.80 -9.26
C LYS A 36 8.65 -7.78 -8.44
N ALA A 37 7.49 -7.81 -9.09
CA ALA A 37 6.20 -7.79 -8.41
C ALA A 37 6.02 -9.00 -7.49
N LEU A 38 6.57 -10.18 -7.83
CA LEU A 38 6.43 -11.42 -7.05
C LEU A 38 7.08 -11.35 -5.66
N ARG A 39 8.00 -10.39 -5.43
CA ARG A 39 8.72 -10.24 -4.14
C ARG A 39 7.90 -9.58 -3.05
N VAL A 40 6.77 -8.97 -3.41
CA VAL A 40 5.93 -8.20 -2.48
C VAL A 40 4.53 -8.76 -2.51
N ILE A 41 3.89 -8.86 -1.35
CA ILE A 41 2.48 -9.26 -1.27
C ILE A 41 1.59 -8.21 -1.96
N PRO A 42 0.48 -8.60 -2.60
CA PRO A 42 -0.49 -7.62 -3.12
C PRO A 42 -0.99 -6.71 -2.00
N HIS A 43 -1.04 -5.41 -2.26
CA HIS A 43 -1.47 -4.40 -1.28
C HIS A 43 -1.97 -3.13 -1.99
N ILE A 44 -2.79 -2.34 -1.29
CA ILE A 44 -3.20 -0.99 -1.71
C ILE A 44 -2.51 0.02 -0.79
N THR A 45 -1.62 0.83 -1.34
CA THR A 45 -0.87 1.83 -0.56
C THR A 45 -1.79 2.98 -0.13
N LEU A 46 -1.84 3.25 1.18
CA LEU A 46 -2.58 4.38 1.78
C LEU A 46 -1.64 5.57 2.03
N LYS A 47 -0.43 5.32 2.54
CA LYS A 47 0.63 6.32 2.72
C LYS A 47 1.87 5.89 1.94
N ALA A 48 2.31 6.75 1.03
CA ALA A 48 3.54 6.53 0.26
C ALA A 48 4.77 6.36 1.18
N PRO A 49 5.82 5.63 0.73
CA PRO A 49 6.95 5.32 1.57
C PRO A 49 7.65 6.54 2.19
N PHE A 50 8.06 6.42 3.45
CA PHE A 50 8.75 7.45 4.23
C PHE A 50 9.86 6.83 5.09
N LYS A 51 10.86 7.62 5.46
CA LYS A 51 11.99 7.16 6.27
C LYS A 51 11.87 7.67 7.69
N LEU A 52 12.16 6.82 8.67
CA LEU A 52 12.35 7.20 10.07
C LEU A 52 13.61 6.54 10.63
N TYR A 53 14.18 7.15 11.66
CA TYR A 53 15.24 6.48 12.43
C TYR A 53 14.69 5.21 13.08
N ALA A 54 15.53 4.18 13.17
CA ALA A 54 15.14 2.90 13.78
C ALA A 54 14.67 3.07 15.24
N SER A 55 15.18 4.08 15.95
CA SER A 55 14.75 4.44 17.31
C SER A 55 13.30 4.92 17.40
N ALA A 56 12.72 5.42 16.31
CA ALA A 56 11.33 5.88 16.26
C ALA A 56 10.33 4.75 15.93
N HIS A 57 10.79 3.50 15.77
CA HIS A 57 9.94 2.38 15.38
C HIS A 57 8.78 2.14 16.36
N THR A 58 9.06 2.10 17.65
CA THR A 58 8.02 1.90 18.68
C THR A 58 7.01 3.05 18.68
N GLN A 59 7.47 4.29 18.52
CA GLN A 59 6.58 5.45 18.42
C GLN A 59 5.67 5.34 17.19
N LEU A 60 6.20 4.91 16.04
CA LEU A 60 5.43 4.69 14.82
C LEU A 60 4.35 3.61 15.02
N LEU A 61 4.68 2.50 15.68
CA LEU A 61 3.71 1.44 15.94
C LEU A 61 2.61 1.89 16.91
N ASN A 62 2.98 2.65 17.96
CA ASN A 62 2.00 3.21 18.90
C ASN A 62 1.06 4.17 18.19
N TRP A 63 1.62 5.11 17.42
CA TRP A 63 0.84 6.00 16.56
C TRP A 63 -0.13 5.20 15.70
N PHE A 64 0.38 4.23 14.92
CA PHE A 64 -0.45 3.42 14.03
C PHE A 64 -1.59 2.67 14.73
N GLY A 65 -1.37 2.22 15.97
CA GLY A 65 -2.40 1.57 16.79
C GLY A 65 -3.42 2.52 17.40
N GLU A 66 -3.09 3.81 17.52
CA GLU A 66 -3.93 4.86 18.13
C GLU A 66 -4.69 5.70 17.11
N ILE A 67 -4.31 5.65 15.82
CA ILE A 67 -5.03 6.40 14.76
C ILE A 67 -6.50 6.02 14.84
N PRO A 68 -7.43 7.00 14.87
CA PRO A 68 -8.86 6.76 14.86
C PRO A 68 -9.35 6.36 13.46
N ALA A 69 -8.75 5.32 12.89
CA ALA A 69 -9.11 4.72 11.62
C ALA A 69 -10.24 3.69 11.77
N ALA A 70 -11.07 3.83 12.82
CA ALA A 70 -12.26 3.02 13.05
C ALA A 70 -13.30 3.35 11.98
N ILE A 71 -13.15 2.72 10.82
CA ILE A 71 -14.13 2.71 9.75
C ILE A 71 -14.77 1.34 9.78
N ASP A 72 -16.09 1.30 9.68
CA ASP A 72 -16.80 0.05 9.52
C ASP A 72 -16.21 -0.76 8.36
N PRO A 73 -16.20 -2.10 8.43
CA PRO A 73 -15.75 -2.91 7.31
C PRO A 73 -16.45 -2.48 6.02
N PHE A 74 -15.67 -2.20 4.99
CA PHE A 74 -16.16 -1.72 3.70
C PHE A 74 -15.61 -2.58 2.56
N MET A 75 -16.31 -2.53 1.42
CA MET A 75 -15.93 -3.25 0.23
C MET A 75 -15.08 -2.38 -0.69
N ILE A 76 -14.06 -2.98 -1.31
CA ILE A 76 -13.28 -2.36 -2.38
C ILE A 76 -13.42 -3.26 -3.60
N GLU A 77 -13.94 -2.71 -4.70
CA GLU A 77 -13.95 -3.39 -5.99
C GLU A 77 -12.58 -3.23 -6.65
N LEU A 78 -12.08 -4.31 -7.26
CA LEU A 78 -10.90 -4.28 -8.12
C LEU A 78 -11.38 -4.43 -9.57
N ASN A 79 -11.17 -3.43 -10.41
CA ASN A 79 -11.72 -3.40 -11.76
C ASN A 79 -10.70 -2.89 -12.77
N ASN A 80 -10.39 -3.73 -13.75
CA ASN A 80 -9.37 -3.50 -14.78
C ASN A 80 -7.97 -3.23 -14.23
N PHE A 81 -7.06 -2.86 -15.14
CA PHE A 81 -5.70 -2.44 -14.85
C PHE A 81 -5.53 -0.94 -15.04
N GLY A 82 -4.62 -0.36 -14.28
CA GLY A 82 -4.07 0.97 -14.51
C GLY A 82 -2.57 0.90 -14.71
N ALA A 83 -1.97 2.02 -15.13
CA ALA A 83 -0.54 2.10 -15.32
C ALA A 83 0.04 3.47 -14.92
N PHE A 84 1.24 3.45 -14.35
CA PHE A 84 2.09 4.63 -14.25
C PHE A 84 3.12 4.56 -15.37
N ALA A 85 2.94 5.39 -16.39
CA ALA A 85 3.83 5.49 -17.54
C ALA A 85 5.10 6.26 -17.17
N ASN A 86 6.02 5.59 -16.47
CA ASN A 86 7.37 6.08 -16.23
C ASN A 86 8.32 5.44 -17.25
N LYS A 87 9.14 6.26 -17.92
CA LYS A 87 10.07 5.80 -18.97
C LYS A 87 11.04 4.72 -18.50
N ASP A 88 11.53 4.85 -17.26
CA ASP A 88 12.57 3.96 -16.73
C ASP A 88 12.00 2.83 -15.87
N LYS A 89 10.83 3.06 -15.26
CA LYS A 89 10.19 2.16 -14.30
C LYS A 89 8.68 2.12 -14.48
N PRO A 90 8.17 1.63 -15.62
CA PRO A 90 6.74 1.53 -15.83
C PRO A 90 6.13 0.60 -14.79
N VAL A 91 4.93 0.94 -14.33
CA VAL A 91 4.17 0.13 -13.37
C VAL A 91 2.81 -0.16 -13.98
N ILE A 92 2.39 -1.42 -13.91
CA ILE A 92 1.01 -1.84 -14.14
C ILE A 92 0.46 -2.30 -12.80
N PHE A 93 -0.77 -1.91 -12.49
CA PHE A 93 -1.45 -2.26 -11.26
C PHE A 93 -2.88 -2.68 -11.54
N ILE A 94 -3.46 -3.49 -10.66
CA ILE A 94 -4.89 -3.77 -10.67
C ILE A 94 -5.58 -2.59 -9.99
N ASN A 95 -6.57 -2.00 -10.65
CA ASN A 95 -7.12 -0.72 -10.24
C ASN A 95 -8.20 -0.91 -9.16
N PRO A 96 -8.00 -0.41 -7.92
CA PRO A 96 -9.07 -0.34 -6.94
C PRO A 96 -10.04 0.76 -7.35
N VAL A 97 -11.33 0.43 -7.44
CA VAL A 97 -12.38 1.41 -7.68
C VAL A 97 -12.49 2.31 -6.45
N VAL A 98 -12.25 3.60 -6.67
CA VAL A 98 -12.30 4.60 -5.60
C VAL A 98 -13.73 4.73 -5.08
N ASN A 99 -13.87 4.69 -3.77
CA ASN A 99 -15.12 4.99 -3.07
C ASN A 99 -14.85 5.87 -1.85
N ASP A 100 -15.92 6.43 -1.28
CA ASP A 100 -15.83 7.37 -0.17
C ASP A 100 -15.14 6.79 1.07
N TYR A 101 -15.34 5.49 1.35
CA TYR A 101 -14.70 4.80 2.47
C TYR A 101 -13.18 4.73 2.31
N LEU A 102 -12.69 4.37 1.11
CA LEU A 102 -11.26 4.31 0.81
C LEU A 102 -10.62 5.70 0.86
N ILE A 103 -11.30 6.71 0.33
CA ILE A 103 -10.86 8.11 0.41
C ILE A 103 -10.77 8.54 1.88
N GLN A 104 -11.82 8.31 2.66
CA GLN A 104 -11.88 8.70 4.07
C GLN A 104 -10.81 8.01 4.91
N LEU A 105 -10.57 6.71 4.67
CA LEU A 105 -9.49 5.96 5.34
C LEU A 105 -8.14 6.59 5.03
N GLN A 106 -7.86 6.83 3.74
CA GLN A 106 -6.60 7.42 3.32
C GLN A 106 -6.42 8.81 3.95
N SER A 107 -7.41 9.69 3.81
CA SER A 107 -7.34 11.06 4.34
C SER A 107 -7.13 11.09 5.85
N THR A 108 -7.81 10.22 6.60
CA THR A 108 -7.60 10.09 8.06
C THR A 108 -6.16 9.72 8.39
N ILE A 109 -5.58 8.72 7.70
CA ILE A 109 -4.20 8.29 7.93
C ILE A 109 -3.20 9.38 7.56
N ILE A 110 -3.37 10.05 6.41
CA ILE A 110 -2.47 11.12 5.99
C ILE A 110 -2.50 12.29 6.97
N HIS A 111 -3.69 12.79 7.30
CA HIS A 111 -3.87 13.93 8.20
C HIS A 111 -3.32 13.66 9.60
N ASP A 112 -3.55 12.47 10.14
CA ASP A 112 -3.03 12.13 11.46
C ASP A 112 -1.51 11.92 11.44
N PHE A 113 -0.97 11.35 10.35
CA PHE A 113 0.49 11.22 10.17
C PHE A 113 1.17 12.59 10.14
N GLU A 114 0.65 13.53 9.37
CA GLU A 114 1.24 14.88 9.21
C GLU A 114 1.21 15.69 10.52
N LYS A 115 0.26 15.43 11.42
CA LYS A 115 0.25 16.03 12.76
C LYS A 115 1.36 15.51 13.68
N HIS A 116 1.71 14.23 13.55
CA HIS A 116 2.68 13.56 14.42
C HIS A 116 4.10 13.56 13.84
N TYR A 117 4.24 13.64 12.52
CA TYR A 117 5.50 13.55 11.79
C TYR A 117 5.57 14.66 10.72
N PRO A 118 6.15 15.84 11.06
CA PRO A 118 6.36 16.93 10.11
C PRO A 118 7.47 16.64 9.08
#